data_AF-A0AAE9DU80-F1
#
_entry.id   AF-A0AAE9DU80-F1
#
_cell.length_a   1.000
_cell.length_b   1.000
_cell.length_c   1.000
_cell.angle_alpha   90.00
_cell.angle_beta   90.00
_cell.angle_gamma   90.00
#
_symmetry.space_group_name_H-M   'P 1'
#
loop_
_entity.id
_entity.type
_entity.pdbx_description
1 polymer ?
#
loop_
_entity_poly.entity_id
_entity_poly.type
_entity_poly.pdbx_seq_one_letter_code
_entity_poly.pdbx_strand_id
1 'polypeptide(L)'
;MDLSHLTDEDMLIIDMYTACEMKGPDNTYTEPNIMRLVDELYCCPGYTLSKMKEFDKSVCQLLSQSKSFQACGIGAWKLVPNVNYKK
;
A
#
# COMPACT_ATOMS: atom_id res chain seq x y z
N MET A 1 12.73 12.14 -5.47
CA MET A 1 11.51 12.25 -4.65
C MET A 1 11.85 13.19 -3.51
N ASP A 2 11.18 14.33 -3.40
CA ASP A 2 11.44 15.31 -2.34
C ASP A 2 10.78 14.76 -1.06
N LEU A 3 11.60 14.21 -0.15
CA LEU A 3 11.14 13.54 1.08
C LEU A 3 10.56 14.52 2.11
N SER A 4 10.58 15.82 1.81
CA SER A 4 10.30 16.90 2.76
C SER A 4 8.80 17.18 2.97
N HIS A 5 7.91 16.52 2.23
CA HIS A 5 6.44 16.71 2.30
C HIS A 5 5.66 15.39 2.22
N LEU A 6 6.23 14.29 2.71
CA LEU A 6 5.47 13.03 2.79
C LEU A 6 4.39 13.15 3.87
N THR A 7 3.14 12.96 3.48
CA THR A 7 2.03 12.86 4.44
C THR A 7 2.02 11.49 5.11
N ASP A 8 1.34 11.35 6.24
CA ASP A 8 1.11 10.05 6.87
C ASP A 8 0.43 9.04 5.92
N GLU A 9 -0.39 9.54 4.98
CA GLU A 9 -1.01 8.74 3.92
C GLU A 9 0.03 8.19 2.93
N ASP A 10 0.98 9.03 2.51
CA ASP A 10 2.08 8.61 1.62
C ASP A 10 2.97 7.57 2.30
N MET A 11 3.26 7.73 3.60
CA MET A 11 4.03 6.73 4.35
C MET A 11 3.30 5.38 4.36
N LEU A 12 2.00 5.38 4.64
CA LEU A 12 1.24 4.13 4.63
C LEU A 12 1.20 3.48 3.25
N ILE A 13 1.11 4.26 2.17
CA ILE A 13 1.19 3.74 0.79
C ILE A 13 2.56 3.10 0.52
N ILE A 14 3.65 3.71 1.01
CA ILE A 14 5.00 3.15 0.90
C ILE A 14 5.11 1.83 1.69
N ASP A 15 4.53 1.78 2.89
CA ASP A 15 4.50 0.57 3.71
C ASP A 15 3.73 -0.57 3.04
N MET A 16 2.55 -0.25 2.48
CA MET A 16 1.76 -1.19 1.68
C MET A 16 2.53 -1.70 0.48
N TYR A 17 3.19 -0.81 -0.25
CA TYR A 17 3.99 -1.16 -1.41
C TYR A 17 5.14 -2.10 -1.02
N THR A 18 5.87 -1.75 0.04
CA THR A 18 7.00 -2.54 0.55
C THR A 18 6.56 -3.93 0.99
N ALA A 19 5.45 -4.04 1.73
CA ALA A 19 4.91 -5.31 2.21
C ALA A 19 4.49 -6.22 1.05
N CYS A 20 3.90 -5.64 -0.01
CA CYS A 20 3.53 -6.39 -1.22
C CYS A 20 4.78 -6.76 -2.05
N GLU A 21 5.77 -5.87 -2.17
CA GLU A 21 6.99 -6.13 -2.94
C GLU A 21 7.78 -7.29 -2.34
N MET A 22 7.88 -7.37 -1.00
CA MET A 22 8.52 -8.47 -0.27
C MET A 22 7.85 -9.83 -0.51
N LYS A 23 6.55 -9.87 -0.81
CA LYS A 23 5.84 -11.12 -1.12
C LYS A 23 5.92 -11.51 -2.59
N GLY A 24 6.07 -10.53 -3.48
CA GLY A 24 6.22 -10.74 -4.92
C GLY A 24 5.52 -9.65 -5.74
N PRO A 25 6.23 -8.91 -6.60
CA PRO A 25 5.64 -7.80 -7.35
C PRO A 25 4.59 -8.24 -8.38
N ASP A 26 4.67 -9.47 -8.90
CA ASP A 26 3.74 -10.01 -9.90
C ASP A 26 2.42 -10.54 -9.31
N ASN A 27 2.31 -10.60 -7.98
CA ASN A 27 1.11 -11.10 -7.33
C ASN A 27 -0.05 -10.10 -7.43
N THR A 28 -1.27 -10.64 -7.35
CA THR A 28 -2.48 -9.84 -7.20
C THR A 28 -2.85 -9.80 -5.72
N TYR A 29 -3.05 -8.60 -5.20
CA TYR A 29 -3.33 -8.33 -3.80
C TYR A 29 -4.76 -7.80 -3.64
N THR A 30 -5.48 -8.31 -2.65
CA THR A 30 -6.76 -7.72 -2.25
C THR A 30 -6.54 -6.76 -1.10
N GLU A 31 -7.45 -5.79 -0.90
CA GLU A 31 -7.38 -4.84 0.22
C GLU A 31 -7.10 -5.53 1.58
N PRO A 32 -7.86 -6.57 2.01
CA PRO A 32 -7.58 -7.24 3.28
C PRO A 32 -6.22 -7.96 3.29
N ASN A 33 -5.74 -8.44 2.14
CA ASN A 33 -4.42 -9.05 2.05
C ASN A 33 -3.32 -7.99 2.27
N ILE A 34 -3.44 -6.83 1.63
CA ILE A 34 -2.50 -5.71 1.79
C ILE A 34 -2.44 -5.27 3.26
N MET A 35 -3.60 -5.08 3.89
CA MET A 35 -3.67 -4.69 5.30
C MET A 35 -2.99 -5.73 6.20
N ARG A 36 -3.22 -7.01 5.95
CA ARG A 36 -2.57 -8.08 6.73
C ARG A 36 -1.06 -8.08 6.53
N LEU A 37 -0.59 -7.87 5.31
CA LEU A 37 0.85 -7.82 5.01
C LEU A 37 1.55 -6.66 5.71
N VAL A 38 0.91 -5.49 5.79
CA VAL A 38 1.44 -4.35 6.54
C VAL A 38 1.42 -4.64 8.05
N ASP A 39 0.31 -5.17 8.58
CA ASP A 39 0.24 -5.53 9.99
C ASP A 39 1.29 -6.59 10.37
N GLU A 40 1.58 -7.55 9.47
CA GLU A 40 2.67 -8.52 9.59
C GLU A 40 4.06 -7.84 9.58
N LEU A 41 4.27 -6.82 8.74
CA LEU A 41 5.52 -6.05 8.66
C LEU A 41 5.83 -5.31 9.97
N TYR A 42 4.80 -4.75 10.62
CA TYR A 42 4.93 -4.03 11.89
C TYR A 42 4.74 -4.91 13.13
N CYS A 43 4.48 -6.21 12.96
CA CYS A 43 4.08 -7.12 14.03
C CYS A 43 2.93 -6.56 14.90
N CYS A 44 2.04 -5.75 14.30
CA CYS A 44 1.01 -4.98 15.01
C CYS A 44 -0.36 -5.19 14.34
N PRO A 45 -1.15 -6.17 14.83
CA PRO A 45 -2.46 -6.45 14.24
C PRO A 45 -3.41 -5.27 14.43
N GLY A 46 -4.05 -4.83 13.33
CA GLY A 46 -4.95 -3.68 13.32
C GLY A 46 -4.27 -2.32 13.17
N TYR A 47 -2.95 -2.28 12.92
CA TYR A 47 -2.23 -1.03 12.63
C TYR A 47 -2.85 -0.34 11.41
N THR A 48 -3.02 -1.07 10.31
CA THR A 48 -3.55 -0.51 9.06
C THR A 48 -4.99 -0.04 9.24
N LEU A 49 -5.82 -0.80 9.96
CA LEU A 49 -7.20 -0.41 10.29
C LEU A 49 -7.26 0.87 11.13
N SER A 50 -6.34 1.01 12.08
CA SER A 50 -6.27 2.21 12.93
C SER A 50 -5.92 3.44 12.12
N LYS A 51 -4.92 3.33 11.23
CA LYS A 51 -4.53 4.42 10.31
C LYS A 51 -5.66 4.80 9.36
N MET A 52 -6.36 3.83 8.78
CA MET A 52 -7.53 4.09 7.92
C MET A 52 -8.63 4.88 8.62
N LYS A 53 -8.88 4.59 9.92
CA LYS A 53 -9.82 5.36 10.74
C LYS A 53 -9.33 6.78 11.00
N GLU A 54 -8.03 6.98 11.23
CA GLU A 54 -7.44 8.32 11.39
C GLU A 54 -7.60 9.17 10.13
N PHE A 55 -7.49 8.54 8.95
CA PHE A 55 -7.61 9.23 7.66
C PHE A 55 -9.05 9.43 7.18
N ASP A 56 -10.03 8.81 7.84
CA ASP A 56 -11.43 8.73 7.39
C ASP A 56 -11.55 8.26 5.92
N LYS A 57 -10.68 7.32 5.52
CA LYS A 57 -10.56 6.81 4.16
C LYS A 57 -10.53 5.30 4.12
N SER A 58 -10.97 4.75 3.00
CA SER A 58 -10.85 3.32 2.70
C SER A 58 -9.51 3.00 2.04
N VAL A 59 -9.03 1.76 2.19
CA VAL A 59 -7.81 1.26 1.52
C VAL A 59 -7.92 1.49 0.01
N CYS A 60 -9.05 1.15 -0.60
CA CYS A 60 -9.32 1.44 -2.01
C CYS A 60 -9.08 2.91 -2.40
N GLN A 61 -9.48 3.88 -1.58
CA GLN A 61 -9.27 5.30 -1.89
C GLN A 61 -7.79 5.67 -1.85
N LEU A 62 -7.06 5.20 -0.85
CA LEU A 62 -5.61 5.40 -0.75
C LEU A 62 -4.85 4.77 -1.92
N LEU A 63 -5.16 3.51 -2.23
CA LEU A 63 -4.54 2.80 -3.35
C LEU A 63 -4.88 3.45 -4.70
N SER A 64 -6.10 3.97 -4.87
CA SER A 64 -6.52 4.70 -6.08
C SER A 64 -5.79 6.03 -6.26
N GLN A 65 -5.39 6.70 -5.17
CA GLN A 65 -4.63 7.95 -5.21
C GLN A 65 -3.14 7.70 -5.49
N SER A 66 -2.66 6.49 -5.24
CA SER A 66 -1.27 6.10 -5.45
C SER A 66 -0.98 5.75 -6.91
N LYS A 67 0.22 6.13 -7.38
CA LYS A 67 0.77 5.66 -8.67
C LYS A 67 1.43 4.28 -8.57
N SER A 68 1.60 3.76 -7.36
CA SER A 68 2.31 2.51 -7.09
C SER A 68 1.41 1.28 -7.19
N PHE A 69 0.09 1.47 -7.28
CA PHE A 69 -0.90 0.40 -7.37
C PHE A 69 -1.81 0.59 -8.58
N GLN A 70 -2.13 -0.51 -9.23
CA GLN A 70 -3.07 -0.56 -10.35
C GLN A 70 -4.22 -1.50 -10.02
N ALA A 71 -5.45 -0.97 -10.09
CA ALA A 71 -6.65 -1.80 -10.01
C ALA A 71 -6.71 -2.75 -11.21
N CYS A 72 -6.83 -4.06 -10.93
CA CYS A 72 -6.86 -5.13 -11.94
C CYS A 72 -8.15 -5.97 -11.88
N GLY A 73 -9.09 -5.60 -11.01
CA GLY A 73 -10.37 -6.26 -10.83
C GLY A 73 -11.11 -5.67 -9.62
N ILE A 74 -12.30 -6.21 -9.30
CA ILE A 74 -13.08 -5.75 -8.15
C ILE A 74 -12.31 -6.11 -6.87
N GLY A 75 -11.84 -5.09 -6.15
CA GLY A 75 -11.07 -5.25 -4.90
C GLY A 75 -9.68 -5.88 -5.09
N ALA A 76 -9.16 -5.91 -6.32
CA ALA A 76 -7.89 -6.54 -6.67
C ALA A 76 -6.91 -5.52 -7.24
N TRP A 77 -5.70 -5.53 -6.69
CA TRP A 77 -4.64 -4.56 -6.93
C TRP A 77 -3.35 -5.27 -7.33
N LYS A 78 -2.62 -4.69 -8.27
CA LYS A 78 -1.26 -5.11 -8.59
C LYS A 78 -0.30 -3.97 -8.30
N LEU A 79 0.92 -4.34 -7.94
CA LEU A 79 1.99 -3.38 -7.86
C LEU A 79 2.35 -2.90 -9.26
N VAL A 80 2.47 -1.59 -9.42
CA VAL A 80 3.03 -1.01 -10.64
C VAL A 80 4.55 -1.04 -10.44
N PRO A 81 5.29 -1.87 -11.20
CA PRO A 81 6.74 -1.93 -11.06
C PRO A 81 7.30 -0.55 -11.35
N ASN A 82 7.99 0.00 -10.36
CA ASN A 82 8.50 1.36 -10.44
C ASN A 82 9.67 1.38 -11.43
N VAL A 83 9.40 1.64 -12.71
CA VAL A 83 10.40 1.78 -13.78
C VAL A 83 11.46 2.86 -13.51
N ASN A 84 11.27 3.69 -12.48
CA ASN A 84 12.24 4.70 -12.03
C ASN A 84 13.20 4.23 -10.91
N TYR A 85 13.04 3.04 -10.32
CA TYR A 85 13.94 2.52 -9.26
C TYR A 85 14.88 1.41 -9.72
N LYS A 86 14.94 1.13 -11.03
CA LYS A 86 16.07 0.39 -11.62
C LYS A 86 17.17 1.39 -11.95
N LYS A 87 18.14 1.54 -11.05
CA LYS A 87 19.43 2.15 -11.35
C LYS A 87 20.52 1.13 -11.14
#